data_AF-A0A2V8RYB6-F1
#
_entry.id   AF-A0A2V8RYB6-F1
#
_cell.length_a   1.000
_cell.length_b   1.000
_cell.length_c   1.000
_cell.angle_alpha   90.00
_cell.angle_beta   90.00
_cell.angle_gamma   90.00
#
_symmetry.space_group_name_H-M   'P 1'
#
loop_
_entity.id
_entity.type
_entity.pdbx_description
1 polymer ?
#
loop_
_entity_poly.entity_id
_entity_poly.type
_entity_poly.pdbx_seq_one_letter_code
_entity_poly.pdbx_strand_id
1 'polypeptide(L)'
;MRTAIASRPPFYKQETPPLVSRRALRMVLAGLGLDVAESELRILCDCTPFGTDAVKAVDAARRLGFTVTTKHTLSAHELATLVGRSAYPIVFVNILPIDGIKGEQAFIILEFSGASVAVYDPLLGERTLPRASFDAAWAMMHNLAIIVEL
;
A
#
# COMPACT_ATOMS: atom_id res chain seq x y z
N MET A 1 -4.02 -24.16 7.45
CA MET A 1 -5.24 -23.58 8.05
C MET A 1 -5.52 -22.30 7.26
N ARG A 2 -6.59 -22.24 6.45
CA ARG A 2 -6.92 -21.07 5.62
C ARG A 2 -7.67 -20.07 6.51
N THR A 3 -7.03 -18.94 6.84
CA THR A 3 -7.66 -17.83 7.57
C THR A 3 -8.74 -17.20 6.69
N ALA A 4 -9.86 -16.80 7.29
CA ALA A 4 -10.94 -16.11 6.58
C ALA A 4 -10.39 -14.85 5.87
N ILE A 5 -10.77 -14.65 4.60
CA ILE A 5 -10.45 -13.43 3.85
C ILE A 5 -11.24 -12.30 4.51
N ALA A 6 -10.54 -11.33 5.09
CA ALA A 6 -11.19 -10.20 5.75
C ALA A 6 -11.78 -9.25 4.70
N SER A 7 -12.94 -8.66 5.00
CA SER A 7 -13.56 -7.69 4.10
C SER A 7 -12.74 -6.42 3.91
N ARG A 8 -11.81 -6.12 4.83
CA ARG A 8 -10.79 -5.06 4.77
C ARG A 8 -9.46 -5.57 5.35
N PRO A 9 -8.29 -5.06 4.92
CA PRO A 9 -7.00 -5.43 5.49
C PRO A 9 -6.95 -5.10 7.00
N PRO A 10 -6.38 -5.98 7.85
CA PRO A 10 -6.18 -5.67 9.25
C PRO A 10 -5.13 -4.55 9.39
N PHE A 11 -5.35 -3.64 10.33
CA PHE A 11 -4.36 -2.63 10.68
C PHE A 11 -3.32 -3.21 11.65
N TYR A 12 -2.05 -3.11 11.29
CA TYR A 12 -0.94 -3.27 12.22
C TYR A 12 -0.33 -1.88 12.48
N LYS A 13 0.27 -1.56 13.64
CA LYS A 13 1.04 -0.30 13.94
C LYS A 13 2.59 -0.45 13.91
N GLN A 14 3.32 0.54 13.37
CA GLN A 14 4.72 0.36 12.93
C GLN A 14 5.66 -0.01 14.07
N GLU A 15 6.38 -1.13 13.90
CA GLU A 15 7.30 -1.66 14.90
C GLU A 15 8.72 -1.08 14.71
N THR A 16 9.17 -0.88 13.46
CA THR A 16 10.48 -0.26 13.15
C THR A 16 10.43 0.77 12.01
N PRO A 17 10.93 2.01 12.20
CA PRO A 17 11.28 2.92 11.09
C PRO A 17 12.38 2.31 10.20
N PRO A 18 12.47 2.61 8.88
CA PRO A 18 11.71 3.56 8.05
C PRO A 18 10.89 2.90 6.89
N LEU A 19 10.37 1.69 7.05
CA LEU A 19 9.97 0.84 5.91
C LEU A 19 8.45 0.77 5.67
N VAL A 20 7.92 1.87 5.15
CA VAL A 20 6.48 2.13 5.03
C VAL A 20 5.79 1.25 3.97
N SER A 21 6.47 0.90 2.87
CA SER A 21 5.95 0.01 1.82
C SER A 21 5.87 -1.47 2.25
N ARG A 22 6.84 -1.95 3.04
CA ARG A 22 6.82 -3.30 3.66
C ARG A 22 5.54 -3.53 4.45
N ARG A 23 5.05 -2.46 5.07
CA ARG A 23 3.97 -2.51 6.03
C ARG A 23 2.60 -2.49 5.39
N ALA A 24 2.44 -1.64 4.38
CA ALA A 24 1.30 -1.71 3.49
C ALA A 24 1.19 -3.11 2.87
N LEU A 25 2.32 -3.70 2.45
CA LEU A 25 2.35 -5.07 1.95
C LEU A 25 1.89 -6.09 3.01
N ARG A 26 2.41 -6.03 4.25
CA ARG A 26 2.00 -6.92 5.34
C ARG A 26 0.49 -6.89 5.57
N MET A 27 -0.10 -5.69 5.64
CA MET A 27 -1.53 -5.52 5.87
C MET A 27 -2.35 -6.11 4.72
N VAL A 28 -1.98 -5.85 3.46
CA VAL A 28 -2.66 -6.42 2.29
C VAL A 28 -2.56 -7.95 2.27
N LEU A 29 -1.37 -8.52 2.49
CA LEU A 29 -1.17 -9.99 2.56
C LEU A 29 -2.03 -10.62 3.66
N ALA A 30 -2.09 -10.01 4.84
CA ALA A 30 -2.91 -10.48 5.94
C ALA A 30 -4.41 -10.40 5.60
N GLY A 31 -4.85 -9.34 4.91
CA GLY A 31 -6.21 -9.23 4.39
C GLY A 31 -6.57 -10.34 3.40
N LEU A 32 -5.59 -10.81 2.64
CA LEU A 32 -5.70 -11.95 1.71
C LEU A 32 -5.51 -13.32 2.40
N GLY A 33 -5.42 -13.35 3.73
CA GLY A 33 -5.35 -14.57 4.53
C GLY A 33 -3.95 -15.13 4.76
N LEU A 34 -2.89 -14.39 4.39
CA LEU A 34 -1.49 -14.74 4.69
C LEU A 34 -0.91 -13.81 5.75
N ASP A 35 -0.82 -14.29 6.99
CA ASP A 35 -0.11 -13.57 8.05
C ASP A 35 1.39 -13.86 7.96
N VAL A 36 2.18 -12.79 7.76
CA VAL A 36 3.64 -12.85 7.65
C VAL A 36 4.24 -11.88 8.66
N ALA A 37 5.28 -12.32 9.37
CA ALA A 37 5.98 -11.48 10.32
C ALA A 37 6.73 -10.32 9.63
N GLU A 38 6.83 -9.18 10.31
CA GLU A 38 7.57 -8.01 9.78
C GLU A 38 9.05 -8.33 9.53
N SER A 39 9.65 -9.20 10.35
CA SER A 39 11.04 -9.66 10.21
C SER A 39 11.27 -10.47 8.94
N GLU A 40 10.30 -11.31 8.56
CA GLU A 40 10.36 -12.12 7.33
C GLU A 40 10.19 -11.25 6.09
N LEU A 41 9.18 -10.37 6.08
CA LEU A 41 9.01 -9.40 4.99
C LEU A 41 10.21 -8.47 4.84
N ARG A 42 10.92 -8.13 5.93
CA ARG A 42 12.16 -7.35 5.86
C ARG A 42 13.24 -8.04 5.03
N ILE A 43 13.38 -9.36 5.20
CA ILE A 43 14.37 -10.17 4.47
C ILE A 43 13.93 -10.31 3.02
N LEU A 44 12.64 -10.60 2.78
CA LEU A 44 12.10 -10.81 1.42
C LEU A 44 12.11 -9.55 0.56
N CYS A 45 11.77 -8.40 1.15
CA CYS A 45 11.74 -7.11 0.46
C CYS A 45 13.13 -6.47 0.30
N ASP A 46 14.20 -7.11 0.75
CA ASP A 46 15.58 -6.61 0.66
C ASP A 46 15.69 -5.15 1.13
N CYS A 47 15.07 -4.88 2.29
CA CYS A 47 14.90 -3.53 2.80
C CYS A 47 16.24 -2.85 3.08
N THR A 48 16.44 -1.65 2.53
CA THR A 48 17.59 -0.80 2.87
C THR A 48 17.19 0.27 3.90
N PRO A 49 18.14 0.96 4.56
CA PRO A 49 17.83 2.11 5.40
C PRO A 49 17.09 3.24 4.68
N PHE A 50 17.10 3.28 3.34
CA PHE A 50 16.43 4.30 2.53
C PHE A 50 15.02 3.89 2.09
N GLY A 51 14.55 2.69 2.44
CA GLY A 51 13.25 2.19 2.03
C GLY A 51 13.32 0.85 1.30
N THR A 52 12.17 0.47 0.77
CA THR A 52 11.99 -0.69 -0.12
C THR A 52 11.47 -0.20 -1.46
N ASP A 53 12.20 -0.54 -2.52
CA ASP A 53 11.76 -0.35 -3.91
C ASP A 53 10.46 -1.14 -4.15
N ALA A 54 9.50 -0.51 -4.83
CA ALA A 54 8.24 -1.14 -5.21
C ALA A 54 8.43 -2.50 -5.93
N VAL A 55 9.49 -2.65 -6.74
CA VAL A 55 9.81 -3.91 -7.43
C VAL A 55 10.17 -5.01 -6.44
N LYS A 56 10.91 -4.70 -5.38
CA LYS A 56 11.28 -5.68 -4.35
C LYS A 56 10.05 -6.12 -3.53
N ALA A 57 9.11 -5.21 -3.28
CA ALA A 57 7.83 -5.56 -2.66
C ALA A 57 6.99 -6.50 -3.53
N VAL A 58 6.95 -6.26 -4.85
CA VAL A 58 6.31 -7.16 -5.82
C VAL A 58 6.97 -8.53 -5.81
N ASP A 59 8.29 -8.60 -5.86
CA ASP A 59 9.03 -9.86 -5.84
C ASP A 59 8.82 -10.64 -4.54
N ALA A 60 8.77 -9.95 -3.40
CA ALA A 60 8.46 -10.54 -2.10
C ALA A 60 7.06 -11.17 -2.10
N ALA A 61 6.03 -10.46 -2.58
CA ALA A 61 4.67 -10.97 -2.67
C ALA A 61 4.59 -12.21 -3.59
N ARG A 62 5.27 -12.18 -4.73
CA ARG A 62 5.34 -13.32 -5.66
C ARG A 62 5.98 -14.55 -5.03
N ARG A 63 7.08 -14.37 -4.29
CA ARG A 63 7.75 -15.45 -3.55
C ARG A 63 6.86 -16.07 -2.47
N LEU A 64 5.90 -15.30 -1.95
CA LEU A 64 4.91 -15.74 -0.97
C LEU A 64 3.65 -16.37 -1.61
N GLY A 65 3.63 -16.53 -2.93
CA GLY A 65 2.56 -17.22 -3.67
C GLY A 65 1.57 -16.31 -4.39
N PHE A 66 1.69 -14.98 -4.26
CA PHE A 66 0.86 -14.00 -4.99
C PHE A 66 1.48 -13.70 -6.36
N THR A 67 1.52 -14.70 -7.23
CA THR A 67 2.33 -14.69 -8.46
C THR A 67 1.91 -13.62 -9.47
N VAL A 68 0.65 -13.17 -9.41
CA VAL A 68 0.08 -12.13 -10.28
C VAL A 68 0.36 -10.70 -9.76
N THR A 69 0.99 -10.57 -8.59
CA THR A 69 1.34 -9.25 -8.03
C THR A 69 2.14 -8.42 -9.04
N THR A 70 1.75 -7.17 -9.21
CA THR A 70 2.27 -6.31 -10.29
C THR A 70 2.40 -4.87 -9.85
N LYS A 71 3.38 -4.19 -10.46
CA LYS A 71 3.62 -2.75 -10.33
C LYS A 71 2.94 -2.05 -11.50
N HIS A 72 2.12 -1.04 -11.21
CA HIS A 72 1.40 -0.27 -12.22
C HIS A 72 1.62 1.23 -12.05
N THR A 73 1.56 1.95 -13.16
CA THR A 73 1.20 3.37 -13.19
C THR A 73 -0.27 3.44 -13.55
N LEU A 74 -1.10 3.92 -12.63
CA LEU A 74 -2.54 3.94 -12.80
C LEU A 74 -3.05 5.36 -13.01
N SER A 75 -4.15 5.49 -13.73
CA SER A 75 -5.01 6.65 -13.67
C SER A 75 -5.90 6.61 -12.43
N ALA A 76 -6.44 7.76 -12.02
CA ALA A 76 -7.43 7.83 -10.97
C ALA A 76 -8.69 6.97 -11.25
N HIS A 77 -9.08 6.84 -12.52
CA HIS A 77 -10.24 6.03 -12.89
C HIS A 77 -9.96 4.52 -12.71
N GLU A 78 -8.78 4.06 -13.11
CA GLU A 78 -8.35 2.68 -12.88
C GLU A 78 -8.24 2.36 -11.39
N LEU A 79 -7.66 3.28 -10.61
CA LEU A 79 -7.58 3.13 -9.15
C LEU A 79 -8.97 3.03 -8.51
N ALA A 80 -9.90 3.90 -8.89
CA ALA A 80 -11.29 3.85 -8.43
C ALA A 80 -11.96 2.52 -8.78
N THR A 81 -11.71 2.02 -10.00
CA THR A 81 -12.27 0.75 -10.48
C THR A 81 -11.75 -0.44 -9.69
N LEU A 82 -10.46 -0.46 -9.36
CA LEU A 82 -9.85 -1.51 -8.54
C LEU A 82 -10.43 -1.51 -7.12
N VAL A 83 -10.49 -0.34 -6.49
CA VAL A 83 -11.05 -0.18 -5.14
C VAL A 83 -12.54 -0.58 -5.10
N GLY A 84 -13.31 -0.23 -6.13
CA GLY A 84 -14.70 -0.64 -6.28
C GLY A 84 -14.92 -2.15 -6.43
N ARG A 85 -13.87 -2.91 -6.79
CA ARG A 85 -13.86 -4.38 -6.84
C ARG A 85 -13.31 -5.01 -5.55
N SER A 86 -13.19 -4.23 -4.48
CA SER A 86 -12.59 -4.65 -3.20
C SER A 86 -11.13 -5.09 -3.31
N ALA A 87 -10.40 -4.60 -4.33
CA ALA A 87 -8.96 -4.66 -4.31
C ALA A 87 -8.42 -3.60 -3.33
N TYR A 88 -7.24 -3.86 -2.76
CA TYR A 88 -6.56 -2.95 -1.83
C TYR A 88 -5.22 -2.48 -2.40
N PRO A 89 -5.21 -1.59 -3.41
CA PRO A 89 -3.99 -1.07 -4.01
C PRO A 89 -3.08 -0.42 -2.97
N ILE A 90 -1.80 -0.74 -3.04
CA ILE A 90 -0.75 -0.05 -2.30
C ILE A 90 -0.21 1.05 -3.19
N VAL A 91 -0.49 2.31 -2.87
CA VAL A 91 0.00 3.47 -3.64
C VAL A 91 1.20 4.11 -2.95
N PHE A 92 2.09 4.70 -3.76
CA PHE A 92 3.23 5.46 -3.26
C PHE A 92 2.94 6.94 -3.44
N VAL A 93 3.11 7.74 -2.40
CA VAL A 93 2.79 9.18 -2.42
C VAL A 93 3.92 10.01 -1.84
N ASN A 94 4.06 11.23 -2.32
CA ASN A 94 4.86 12.25 -1.65
C ASN A 94 3.95 12.98 -0.67
N ILE A 95 4.24 12.98 0.63
CA ILE A 95 3.32 13.55 1.63
C ILE A 95 3.33 15.08 1.68
N LEU A 96 4.17 15.76 0.87
CA LEU A 96 4.24 17.22 0.84
C LEU A 96 2.87 17.89 0.56
N PRO A 97 2.06 17.46 -0.42
CA PRO A 97 0.74 18.07 -0.66
C PRO A 97 -0.33 17.70 0.38
N ILE A 98 -0.04 16.76 1.29
CA ILE A 98 -0.97 16.26 2.30
C ILE A 98 -0.66 16.87 3.66
N ASP A 99 0.58 16.72 4.12
CA ASP A 99 1.02 17.06 5.47
C ASP A 99 1.99 18.26 5.49
N GLY A 100 2.36 18.81 4.32
CA GLY A 100 3.27 19.96 4.21
C GLY A 100 4.75 19.61 4.43
N ILE A 101 5.09 18.33 4.57
CA ILE A 101 6.45 17.84 4.85
C ILE A 101 6.94 17.01 3.67
N LYS A 102 8.19 17.20 3.25
CA LYS A 102 8.78 16.36 2.21
C LYS A 102 9.03 14.95 2.76
N GLY A 103 8.44 13.95 2.12
CA GLY A 103 8.65 12.54 2.48
C GLY A 103 7.89 11.62 1.54
N GLU A 104 8.38 10.40 1.40
CA GLU A 104 7.71 9.34 0.65
C GLU A 104 6.96 8.42 1.61
N GLN A 105 5.76 8.01 1.22
CA GLN A 105 4.91 7.15 2.01
C GLN A 105 4.19 6.14 1.13
N ALA A 106 3.85 4.98 1.70
CA ALA A 106 2.97 4.01 1.06
C ALA A 106 1.63 3.97 1.79
N PHE A 107 0.53 4.09 1.04
CA PHE A 107 -0.82 3.99 1.56
C PHE A 107 -1.55 2.80 0.95
N ILE A 108 -2.48 2.21 1.70
CA ILE A 108 -3.47 1.30 1.14
C ILE A 108 -4.74 2.08 0.87
N ILE A 109 -5.26 2.02 -0.35
CA ILE A 109 -6.53 2.68 -0.67
C ILE A 109 -7.68 1.79 -0.22
N LEU A 110 -8.58 2.36 0.59
CA LEU A 110 -9.76 1.69 1.13
C LEU A 110 -11.02 2.10 0.37
N GLU A 111 -11.16 3.40 0.11
CA GLU A 111 -12.28 3.98 -0.64
C GLU A 111 -11.78 5.13 -1.49
N PHE A 112 -12.37 5.31 -2.66
CA PHE A 112 -11.96 6.33 -3.61
C PHE A 112 -13.18 7.00 -4.23
N SER A 113 -13.46 8.23 -3.81
CA SER A 113 -14.63 9.01 -4.23
C SER A 113 -14.23 10.26 -5.00
N GLY A 114 -15.21 11.02 -5.50
CA GLY A 114 -14.97 12.27 -6.22
C GLY A 114 -14.37 13.39 -5.35
N ALA A 115 -14.65 13.40 -4.05
CA ALA A 115 -14.24 14.47 -3.14
C ALA A 115 -13.14 14.05 -2.14
N SER A 116 -13.07 12.77 -1.80
CA SER A 116 -12.14 12.24 -0.81
C SER A 116 -11.61 10.85 -1.15
N VAL A 117 -10.48 10.53 -0.55
CA VAL A 117 -9.87 9.19 -0.60
C VAL A 117 -9.67 8.72 0.83
N ALA A 118 -10.24 7.55 1.17
CA ALA A 118 -9.97 6.89 2.44
C ALA A 118 -8.77 5.95 2.27
N VAL A 119 -7.79 6.06 3.17
CA VAL A 119 -6.55 5.32 3.12
C VAL A 119 -6.22 4.69 4.47
N TYR A 120 -5.48 3.57 4.46
CA TYR A 120 -4.65 3.20 5.58
C TYR A 120 -3.23 3.76 5.40
N ASP A 121 -2.86 4.61 6.35
CA ASP A 121 -1.51 5.08 6.60
C ASP A 121 -0.83 4.11 7.58
N PRO A 122 0.24 3.41 7.19
CA PRO A 122 0.97 2.50 8.08
C PRO A 122 1.49 3.13 9.37
N LEU A 123 1.60 4.46 9.44
CA LEU A 123 2.04 5.19 10.63
C LEU A 123 0.86 5.66 11.49
N LEU A 124 -0.22 6.11 10.86
CA LEU A 124 -1.29 6.87 11.52
C LEU A 124 -2.63 6.13 11.58
N GLY A 125 -2.79 5.00 10.89
CA GLY A 125 -4.06 4.30 10.80
C GLY A 125 -4.94 4.81 9.67
N GLU A 126 -6.26 4.74 9.86
CA GLU A 126 -7.21 5.20 8.85
C GLU A 126 -7.17 6.72 8.73
N ARG A 127 -7.13 7.23 7.50
CA ARG A 127 -7.18 8.65 7.20
C ARG A 127 -8.14 8.89 6.04
N THR A 128 -8.89 9.99 6.10
CA THR A 128 -9.64 10.52 4.96
C THR A 128 -8.92 11.76 4.45
N LEU A 129 -8.50 11.71 3.19
CA LEU A 129 -7.73 12.77 2.54
C LEU A 129 -8.61 13.53 1.54
N PRO A 130 -8.47 14.86 1.42
CA PRO A 130 -9.03 15.60 0.30
C PRO A 130 -8.49 15.05 -1.02
N ARG A 131 -9.38 14.86 -2.00
CA ARG A 131 -9.01 14.22 -3.27
C ARG A 131 -7.90 14.96 -4.01
N ALA A 132 -7.97 16.30 -4.04
CA ALA A 132 -6.97 17.13 -4.70
C ALA A 132 -5.56 16.97 -4.09
N SER A 133 -5.47 16.91 -2.75
CA SER A 133 -4.20 16.68 -2.05
C SER A 133 -3.63 15.30 -2.34
N PHE A 134 -4.49 14.27 -2.34
CA PHE A 134 -4.09 12.91 -2.71
C PHE A 134 -3.60 12.83 -4.16
N ASP A 135 -4.35 13.36 -5.12
CA ASP A 135 -4.00 13.29 -6.54
C ASP A 135 -2.66 14.00 -6.80
N ALA A 136 -2.43 15.17 -6.19
CA ALA A 136 -1.15 15.86 -6.28
C ALA A 136 0.00 15.03 -5.67
N ALA A 137 -0.21 14.47 -4.49
CA ALA A 137 0.78 13.64 -3.79
C ALA A 137 1.14 12.36 -4.54
N TRP A 138 0.16 11.71 -5.16
CA TRP A 138 0.33 10.49 -5.94
C TRP A 138 0.98 10.76 -7.31
N ALA A 139 0.61 11.87 -7.96
CA ALA A 139 1.21 12.31 -9.21
C ALA A 139 2.72 12.61 -9.06
N MET A 140 3.13 13.16 -7.93
CA MET A 140 4.55 13.36 -7.62
C MET A 140 5.37 12.06 -7.56
N MET A 141 4.70 10.93 -7.36
CA MET A 141 5.29 9.58 -7.39
C MET A 141 4.91 8.82 -8.66
N HIS A 142 4.56 9.54 -9.74
CA HIS A 142 4.20 8.98 -11.04
C HIS A 142 3.00 8.02 -11.01
N ASN A 143 2.04 8.30 -10.14
CA ASN A 143 0.83 7.50 -9.95
C ASN A 143 1.11 6.00 -9.74
N LEU A 144 2.17 5.72 -8.98
CA LEU A 144 2.67 4.37 -8.76
C LEU A 144 1.77 3.59 -7.79
N ALA A 145 1.43 2.36 -8.15
CA ALA A 145 0.69 1.42 -7.32
C ALA A 145 1.25 -0.01 -7.43
N ILE A 146 1.06 -0.81 -6.38
CA ILE A 146 1.22 -2.26 -6.36
C ILE A 146 -0.15 -2.89 -6.12
N ILE A 147 -0.49 -3.86 -6.96
CA ILE A 147 -1.72 -4.66 -6.85
C ILE A 147 -1.31 -6.08 -6.48
N VAL A 148 -1.80 -6.58 -5.35
CA VAL A 148 -1.50 -7.91 -4.82
C VAL A 148 -2.71 -8.81 -5.06
N GLU A 149 -2.52 -9.84 -5.87
CA GLU A 149 -3.57 -10.77 -6.32
C GLU A 149 -3.02 -12.20 -6.35
N LEU A 150 -3.94 -13.17 -6.22
CA LEU A 150 -3.63 -14.61 -6.27
C LEU A 150 -3.36 -15.07 -7.71
#